data_AF-A0A967IJB3-F1
#
_entry.id   AF-A0A967IJB3-F1
#
_cell.length_a   1.000
_cell.length_b   1.000
_cell.length_c   1.000
_cell.angle_alpha   90.00
_cell.angle_beta   90.00
_cell.angle_gamma   90.00
#
_symmetry.space_group_name_H-M   'P 1'
#
loop_
_entity.id
_entity.type
_entity.pdbx_description
1 polymer ?
#
loop_
_entity_poly.entity_id
_entity_poly.type
_entity_poly.pdbx_seq_one_letter_code
_entity_poly.pdbx_strand_id
1 'polypeptide(L)' 'MLITEASDADVKKEIADYLSEEIDGRPETLFLLGAGSTIQSVGEALNVDKTLLGVDAVAGG' A
#
# COMPACT_ATOMS: atom_id res chain seq x y z
N MET A 1 25.13 7.38 -19.03
CA MET A 1 23.97 6.82 -18.30
C MET A 1 23.58 7.84 -17.26
N LEU A 2 22.43 8.49 -17.40
CA LEU A 2 21.88 9.39 -16.37
C LEU A 2 21.17 8.50 -15.36
N ILE A 3 21.65 8.46 -14.12
CA ILE A 3 20.90 7.87 -13.01
C ILE A 3 20.08 9.01 -12.43
N THR A 4 18.76 8.94 -12.59
CA THR A 4 17.81 9.84 -11.93
C THR A 4 17.39 9.21 -10.61
N GLU A 5 17.38 9.98 -9.53
CA GLU A 5 16.80 9.53 -8.27
C GLU A 5 15.30 9.28 -8.46
N ALA A 6 14.80 8.18 -7.90
CA ALA A 6 13.37 7.90 -7.87
C ALA A 6 12.67 8.96 -7.01
N SER A 7 11.53 9.47 -7.47
CA SER A 7 10.74 10.38 -6.64
C SER A 7 10.09 9.62 -5.49
N ASP A 8 9.78 10.31 -4.40
CA ASP A 8 9.06 9.72 -3.25
C ASP A 8 7.69 9.13 -3.68
N ALA A 9 7.06 9.71 -4.71
CA ALA A 9 5.82 9.20 -5.28
C ALA A 9 6.03 7.88 -6.04
N ASP A 10 7.11 7.77 -6.82
CA ASP A 10 7.44 6.54 -7.55
C ASP A 10 7.73 5.40 -6.57
N VAL A 11 8.50 5.68 -5.51
CA VAL A 11 8.82 4.69 -4.48
C VAL A 11 7.56 4.22 -3.75
N LYS A 12 6.65 5.13 -3.38
CA LYS A 12 5.38 4.78 -2.73
C LYS A 12 4.47 3.96 -3.65
N LYS A 13 4.48 4.25 -4.94
CA LYS A 13 3.74 3.48 -5.93
C LYS A 13 4.26 2.06 -6.05
N GLU A 14 5.58 1.88 -6.15
CA GLU A 14 6.19 0.54 -6.20
C GLU A 14 5.86 -0.29 -4.95
N ILE A 15 5.88 0.35 -3.77
CA ILE A 15 5.46 -0.30 -2.52
C ILE A 15 3.98 -0.70 -2.56
N ALA A 16 3.11 0.17 -3.07
CA ALA A 16 1.67 -0.09 -3.19
C ALA A 16 1.37 -1.24 -4.16
N ASP A 17 2.03 -1.26 -5.31
CA ASP A 17 1.89 -2.32 -6.32
C ASP A 17 2.31 -3.67 -5.73
N TYR A 18 3.50 -3.75 -5.11
CA TYR A 18 3.98 -4.98 -4.47
C TYR A 18 3.05 -5.49 -3.37
N LEU A 19 2.60 -4.60 -2.47
CA LEU A 19 1.74 -5.01 -1.37
C LEU A 19 0.35 -5.44 -1.84
N SER A 20 -0.18 -4.84 -2.92
CA SER A 20 -1.45 -5.26 -3.50
C SER A 20 -1.37 -6.69 -4.03
N GLU A 21 -0.30 -7.01 -4.77
CA GLU A 21 -0.07 -8.38 -5.25
C GLU A 21 0.07 -9.41 -4.11
N GLU A 22 0.75 -9.05 -3.01
CA GLU A 22 0.88 -9.93 -1.84
C GLU A 22 -0.45 -10.13 -1.08
N ILE A 23 -1.30 -9.11 -1.04
CA ILE A 23 -2.63 -9.18 -0.40
C ILE A 23 -3.56 -10.07 -1.23
N ASP A 24 -3.63 -9.84 -2.53
CA ASP A 24 -4.46 -10.62 -3.47
C ASP A 24 -4.00 -12.10 -3.49
N GLY A 25 -2.68 -12.33 -3.41
CA GLY A 25 -2.10 -13.67 -3.36
C GLY A 25 -2.37 -14.45 -2.06
N ARG A 26 -2.92 -13.80 -1.03
CA ARG A 26 -3.11 -14.39 0.32
C ARG A 26 -4.51 -14.08 0.88
N PRO A 27 -5.59 -14.58 0.25
CA PRO A 27 -6.97 -14.21 0.60
C PRO A 27 -7.37 -14.59 2.03
N GLU A 28 -6.74 -15.61 2.62
CA GLU A 28 -6.99 -16.08 3.99
C GLU A 28 -6.19 -15.29 5.05
N THR A 29 -5.41 -14.29 4.65
CA THR A 29 -4.59 -13.46 5.56
C THR A 29 -5.27 -12.13 5.82
N LEU A 30 -5.43 -11.78 7.10
CA LEU A 30 -5.85 -10.46 7.53
C LEU A 30 -4.64 -9.53 7.60
N PHE A 31 -4.65 -8.45 6.82
CA PHE A 31 -3.62 -7.42 6.83
C PHE A 31 -4.06 -6.23 7.67
N LEU A 32 -3.17 -5.76 8.55
CA LEU A 32 -3.38 -4.56 9.36
C LEU A 32 -2.56 -3.41 8.79
N LEU A 33 -3.26 -2.44 8.21
CA LEU A 33 -2.67 -1.29 7.55
C LEU A 33 -2.62 -0.13 8.56
N GLY A 34 -1.42 0.23 9.01
CA GLY A 34 -1.19 1.37 9.91
C GLY A 34 -1.37 2.74 9.25
N ALA A 35 -1.03 3.79 10.00
CA ALA A 35 -1.06 5.18 9.52
C ALA A 35 0.18 5.55 8.69
N GLY A 36 0.09 6.66 7.95
CA GLY A 36 1.21 7.28 7.24
C GLY A 36 1.06 7.28 5.72
N SER A 37 1.74 8.22 5.05
CA SER A 37 1.55 8.47 3.61
C SER A 37 1.92 7.30 2.70
N THR A 38 2.83 6.42 3.13
CA THR A 38 3.18 5.24 2.35
C THR A 38 2.05 4.21 2.36
N ILE A 39 1.46 3.95 3.54
CA ILE A 39 0.32 3.04 3.67
C ILE A 39 -0.96 3.67 3.10
N GLN A 40 -1.06 5.01 3.10
CA GLN A 40 -2.12 5.72 2.39
C GLN A 40 -2.11 5.37 0.89
N SER A 41 -0.94 5.39 0.24
CA SER A 41 -0.82 5.00 -1.18
C SER A 41 -1.20 3.53 -1.43
N VAL A 42 -0.91 2.64 -0.47
CA VAL A 42 -1.38 1.23 -0.53
C VAL A 42 -2.91 1.18 -0.43
N GLY A 43 -3.52 1.92 0.49
CA GLY A 43 -4.98 2.00 0.63
C GLY A 43 -5.65 2.51 -0.64
N GLU A 44 -5.09 3.54 -1.28
CA GLU A 44 -5.57 4.07 -2.55
C GLU A 44 -5.50 3.03 -3.68
N ALA A 45 -4.40 2.27 -3.79
CA ALA A 45 -4.27 1.19 -4.78
C ALA A 45 -5.31 0.08 -4.56
N LEU A 46 -5.62 -0.24 -3.31
CA LEU A 46 -6.61 -1.23 -2.90
C LEU A 46 -8.07 -0.70 -2.92
N ASN A 47 -8.29 0.58 -3.28
CA ASN A 47 -9.59 1.26 -3.17
C ASN A 47 -10.21 1.21 -1.76
N VAL A 48 -9.37 1.28 -0.72
CA VAL A 48 -9.78 1.33 0.69
C VAL A 48 -9.64 2.77 1.20
N ASP A 49 -10.74 3.33 1.70
CA ASP A 49 -10.72 4.62 2.38
C ASP A 49 -10.11 4.45 3.78
N LYS A 50 -8.85 4.88 3.94
CA LYS A 50 -8.07 4.66 5.16
C LYS A 50 -8.35 5.69 6.24
N THR A 51 -8.29 5.24 7.49
CA THR A 51 -8.30 6.11 8.65
C THR A 51 -6.96 6.85 8.77
N LEU A 52 -6.98 8.18 8.79
CA LEU A 52 -5.78 9.04 8.77
C LEU A 52 -4.75 8.73 9.87
N LEU A 53 -5.21 8.45 11.10
CA LEU A 53 -4.36 8.17 12.27
C LEU A 53 -4.72 6.84 12.95
N GLY A 54 -5.36 5.94 12.21
CA GLY A 54 -5.87 4.67 12.71
C GLY A 54 -5.10 3.46 12.19
N VAL A 55 -5.67 2.29 12.45
CA VAL A 55 -5.29 1.02 11.84
C VAL A 55 -6.54 0.47 11.17
N ASP A 56 -6.45 0.16 9.89
CA ASP A 56 -7.55 -0.47 9.14
C ASP A 56 -7.18 -1.92 8.84
N ALA A 57 -8.19 -2.79 8.78
CA ALA A 57 -8.01 -4.20 8.49
C ALA A 57 -8.52 -4.51 7.08
N VAL A 58 -7.72 -5.21 6.29
CA VAL A 58 -8.04 -5.65 4.92
C VAL A 58 -7.95 -7.17 4.87
N ALA A 59 -8.98 -7.82 4.34
CA ALA A 59 -9.03 -9.25 4.09
C ALA A 59 -9.62 -9.47 2.69
N GLY A 60 -8.98 -10.34 1.90
CA GLY A 60 -9.41 -10.69 0.54
C GLY A 60 -9.44 -9.49 -0.42
N GLY A 61 -8.26 -9.12 -0.93
CA GLY A 61 -8.10 -8.23 -2.09
C GLY A 61 -8.36 -8.98 -3.40
#